data_AF-A0A1G0LEM3-F1
#
_entry.id   AF-A0A1G0LEM3-F1
#
_cell.length_a   1.000
_cell.length_b   1.000
_cell.length_c   1.000
_cell.angle_alpha   90.00
_cell.angle_beta   90.00
_cell.angle_gamma   90.00
#
_symmetry.space_group_name_H-M   'P 1'
#
loop_
_entity.id
_entity.type
_entity.pdbx_description
1 polymer ?
#
loop_
_entity_poly.entity_id
_entity_poly.type
_entity_poly.pdbx_seq_one_letter_code
_entity_poly.pdbx_strand_id
1 'polypeptide(L)'
;MSIKKFADLLSFQLMLLEKIEIVMEHETEALSNINLDKLPDINLQKEDLSAEIEQTIINLRQLMTEQATKAGISPAATLGAIAEAIDLPEITALHKSLNTAAERVRDTATINREIAEHFAETAGSTLNILTGLINQTSVYGASGSYQQRTTGSMMINREA
;
A
#
# COMPACT_ATOMS: atom_id res chain seq x y z
N MET A 1 -30.99 15.78 11.19
CA MET A 1 -29.51 15.85 11.05
C MET A 1 -29.13 17.02 10.16
N SER A 2 -28.22 17.87 10.65
CA SER A 2 -27.84 19.15 10.04
C SER A 2 -26.76 18.98 8.97
N ILE A 3 -26.82 19.79 7.91
CA ILE A 3 -25.76 19.99 6.91
C ILE A 3 -24.40 20.24 7.55
N LYS A 4 -24.38 20.92 8.71
CA LYS A 4 -23.16 21.17 9.48
C LYS A 4 -22.45 19.87 9.87
N LYS A 5 -23.19 18.87 10.36
CA LYS A 5 -22.63 17.56 10.73
C LYS A 5 -22.02 16.83 9.52
N PHE A 6 -22.57 17.05 8.33
CA PHE A 6 -22.04 16.48 7.09
C PHE A 6 -20.74 17.17 6.68
N ALA A 7 -20.67 18.49 6.74
CA ALA A 7 -19.44 19.26 6.52
C ALA A 7 -18.35 18.92 7.55
N ASP A 8 -18.71 18.79 8.83
CA ASP A 8 -17.79 18.38 9.91
C ASP A 8 -17.17 17.00 9.60
N LEU A 9 -17.99 16.04 9.16
CA LEU A 9 -17.52 14.68 8.84
C LEU A 9 -16.64 14.65 7.58
N LEU A 10 -16.97 15.44 6.55
CA LEU A 10 -16.13 15.60 5.36
C LEU A 10 -14.77 16.23 5.71
N SER A 11 -14.78 17.22 6.60
CA SER A 11 -13.56 17.86 7.08
C SER A 11 -12.71 16.90 7.92
N PHE A 12 -13.35 16.07 8.74
CA PHE A 12 -12.66 15.02 9.49
C PHE A 12 -12.03 13.98 8.55
N GLN A 13 -12.77 13.54 7.52
CA GLN A 13 -12.23 12.63 6.50
C GLN A 13 -11.04 13.24 5.76
N LEU A 14 -11.08 14.53 5.45
CA LEU A 14 -9.96 15.23 4.81
C LEU A 14 -8.72 15.23 5.71
N MET A 15 -8.89 15.55 6.99
CA MET A 15 -7.81 15.52 7.97
C MET A 15 -7.19 14.13 8.11
N LEU A 16 -7.99 13.05 8.06
CA LEU A 16 -7.45 11.68 8.06
C LEU A 16 -6.65 11.37 6.80
N LEU A 17 -7.10 11.83 5.63
CA LEU A 17 -6.36 11.67 4.37
C LEU A 17 -5.03 12.45 4.37
N GLU A 18 -5.01 13.65 4.93
CA GLU A 18 -3.76 14.42 5.09
C GLU A 18 -2.81 13.75 6.09
N LYS A 19 -3.33 13.17 7.17
CA LYS A 19 -2.51 12.41 8.13
C LYS A 19 -1.88 11.17 7.52
N ILE A 20 -2.65 10.38 6.76
CA ILE A 20 -2.12 9.17 6.13
C ILE A 20 -1.13 9.53 5.01
N GLU A 21 -1.33 10.64 4.30
CA GLU A 21 -0.35 11.19 3.35
C GLU A 21 1.00 11.43 4.04
N ILE A 22 1.02 12.14 5.17
CA ILE A 22 2.25 12.42 5.94
C ILE A 22 2.93 11.12 6.41
N VAL A 23 2.16 10.14 6.88
CA VAL A 23 2.72 8.84 7.29
C VAL A 23 3.32 8.10 6.09
N MET A 24 2.69 8.18 4.91
CA MET A 24 3.24 7.60 3.69
C MET A 24 4.49 8.32 3.20
N GLU A 25 4.60 9.65 3.36
CA GLU A 25 5.83 10.40 3.07
C GLU A 25 6.98 9.99 4.00
N HIS A 26 6.70 9.80 5.30
CA HIS A 26 7.68 9.26 6.24
C HIS A 26 8.10 7.83 5.86
N GLU A 27 7.20 7.02 5.33
CA GLU A 27 7.53 5.72 4.76
C GLU A 27 8.45 5.86 3.54
N THR A 28 8.17 6.79 2.62
CA THR A 28 9.05 7.07 1.46
C THR A 28 10.46 7.40 1.92
N GLU A 29 10.60 8.26 2.94
CA GLU A 29 11.89 8.64 3.51
C GLU A 29 12.59 7.45 4.18
N ALA A 30 11.85 6.65 4.97
CA ALA A 30 12.40 5.48 5.63
C ALA A 30 12.89 4.42 4.63
N LEU A 31 12.10 4.14 3.58
CA LEU A 31 12.46 3.22 2.51
C LEU A 31 13.67 3.73 1.73
N SER A 32 13.68 5.00 1.34
CA SER A 32 14.80 5.61 0.60
C SER A 32 16.12 5.56 1.36
N ASN A 33 16.06 5.66 2.70
CA ASN A 33 17.23 5.58 3.57
C ASN A 33 17.53 4.16 4.08
N ILE A 34 16.78 3.13 3.65
CA ILE A 34 16.89 1.74 4.11
C ILE A 34 16.79 1.66 5.65
N ASN A 35 15.98 2.54 6.24
CA ASN A 35 15.78 2.61 7.68
C ASN A 35 14.67 1.64 8.10
N LEU A 36 15.03 0.35 8.15
CA LEU A 36 14.10 -0.73 8.46
C LEU A 36 13.57 -0.67 9.90
N ASP A 37 14.29 -0.02 10.82
CA ASP A 37 13.89 0.10 12.23
C ASP A 37 12.65 0.97 12.43
N LYS A 38 12.40 1.93 11.52
CA LYS A 38 11.22 2.81 11.57
C LYS A 38 9.97 2.21 10.92
N LEU A 39 10.12 1.20 10.06
CA LEU A 39 9.00 0.64 9.30
C LEU A 39 7.92 -0.02 10.16
N PRO A 40 8.21 -0.72 11.28
CA PRO A 40 7.18 -1.27 12.15
C PRO A 40 6.25 -0.20 12.73
N ASP A 41 6.81 0.91 13.23
CA ASP A 41 6.03 2.01 13.82
C ASP A 41 5.18 2.72 12.75
N ILE A 42 5.74 2.92 11.56
CA ILE A 42 5.03 3.49 10.40
C ILE A 42 3.88 2.58 9.97
N ASN A 43 4.08 1.26 9.97
CA ASN A 43 3.03 0.30 9.63
C ASN A 43 1.89 0.32 10.65
N LEU A 44 2.19 0.38 11.95
CA LEU A 44 1.17 0.53 12.99
C LEU A 44 0.35 1.81 12.80
N GLN A 45 1.01 2.94 12.52
CA GLN A 45 0.30 4.21 12.25
C GLN A 45 -0.61 4.12 11.01
N LYS A 46 -0.18 3.43 9.95
CA LYS A 46 -1.02 3.18 8.77
C LYS A 46 -2.22 2.30 9.08
N GLU A 47 -2.04 1.25 9.88
CA GLU A 47 -3.14 0.36 10.30
C GLU A 47 -4.19 1.12 11.11
N ASP A 48 -3.77 1.89 12.11
CA ASP A 48 -4.65 2.70 12.95
C ASP A 48 -5.43 3.73 12.11
N LEU A 49 -4.75 4.48 11.25
CA LEU A 49 -5.38 5.48 10.38
C LEU A 49 -6.32 4.84 9.36
N SER A 50 -5.97 3.67 8.82
CA SER A 50 -6.84 2.95 7.88
C SER A 50 -8.13 2.50 8.55
N ALA A 51 -8.05 1.98 9.77
CA ALA A 51 -9.22 1.61 10.55
C ALA A 51 -10.11 2.82 10.86
N GLU A 52 -9.53 3.97 11.20
CA GLU A 52 -10.25 5.21 11.47
C GLU A 52 -10.94 5.76 10.21
N ILE A 53 -10.27 5.68 9.05
CA ILE A 53 -10.83 6.02 7.73
C ILE A 53 -12.02 5.11 7.40
N GLU A 54 -11.89 3.79 7.56
CA GLU A 54 -12.96 2.84 7.28
C GLU A 54 -14.22 3.12 8.11
N GLN A 55 -14.05 3.38 9.41
CA GLN A 55 -15.15 3.74 10.29
C GLN A 55 -15.82 5.05 9.86
N THR A 56 -15.03 6.04 9.47
CA THR A 56 -15.55 7.34 9.02
C THR A 56 -16.32 7.23 7.71
N ILE A 57 -15.86 6.40 6.77
CA ILE A 57 -16.53 6.14 5.49
C ILE A 57 -17.94 5.56 5.68
N ILE A 58 -18.12 4.65 6.64
CA ILE A 58 -19.43 4.06 6.94
C ILE A 58 -20.42 5.15 7.37
N ASN A 59 -19.99 6.02 8.29
CA ASN A 59 -20.79 7.15 8.77
C ASN A 59 -21.06 8.16 7.65
N LEU A 60 -20.07 8.40 6.79
CA LEU A 60 -20.18 9.31 5.66
C LEU A 60 -21.20 8.82 4.63
N ARG A 61 -21.21 7.53 4.30
CA ARG A 61 -22.18 6.92 3.39
C ARG A 61 -23.61 7.07 3.90
N GLN A 62 -23.84 6.87 5.20
CA GLN A 62 -25.16 7.07 5.79
C GLN A 62 -25.62 8.52 5.63
N LEU A 63 -24.75 9.49 5.95
CA LEU A 63 -25.07 10.90 5.77
C LEU A 63 -25.25 11.30 4.31
N MET A 64 -24.47 10.74 3.38
CA MET A 64 -24.64 10.97 1.95
C MET A 64 -26.03 10.53 1.48
N THR A 65 -26.47 9.33 1.85
CA THR A 65 -27.81 8.82 1.54
C THR A 65 -28.91 9.74 2.08
N GLU A 66 -28.76 10.23 3.32
CA GLU A 66 -29.72 11.15 3.91
C GLU A 66 -29.77 12.50 3.20
N GLN A 67 -28.61 13.08 2.86
CA GLN A 67 -28.54 14.38 2.20
C GLN A 67 -29.02 14.28 0.75
N ALA A 68 -28.68 13.20 0.05
CA ALA A 68 -29.20 12.90 -1.28
C ALA A 68 -30.74 12.83 -1.28
N THR A 69 -31.32 12.11 -0.33
CA THR A 69 -32.78 12.00 -0.17
C THR A 69 -33.43 13.36 0.09
N LYS A 70 -32.81 14.20 0.94
CA LYS A 70 -33.32 15.57 1.22
C LYS A 70 -33.22 16.50 0.02
N ALA A 71 -32.19 16.35 -0.80
CA ALA A 71 -31.99 17.12 -2.02
C ALA A 71 -32.84 16.58 -3.20
N GLY A 72 -33.63 15.52 -3.00
CA GLY A 72 -34.49 14.94 -4.03
C GLY A 72 -33.73 14.19 -5.13
N ILE A 73 -32.47 13.81 -4.88
CA ILE A 73 -31.64 13.04 -5.81
C ILE A 73 -31.52 11.58 -5.36
N SER A 74 -30.94 10.73 -6.22
CA SER A 74 -30.76 9.31 -5.94
C SER A 74 -29.99 9.08 -4.62
N PRO A 75 -30.43 8.19 -3.72
CA PRO A 75 -29.68 7.85 -2.50
C PRO A 75 -28.31 7.22 -2.78
N ALA A 76 -28.09 6.74 -4.00
CA ALA A 76 -26.79 6.26 -4.49
C ALA A 76 -25.98 7.34 -5.23
N ALA A 77 -26.38 8.61 -5.14
CA ALA A 77 -25.66 9.71 -5.76
C ALA A 77 -24.24 9.87 -5.20
N THR A 78 -23.33 10.30 -6.06
CA THR A 78 -21.95 10.59 -5.67
C THR A 78 -21.87 11.85 -4.82
N LEU A 79 -20.75 12.03 -4.11
CA LEU A 79 -20.52 13.24 -3.31
C LEU A 79 -20.55 14.51 -4.17
N GLY A 80 -20.05 14.44 -5.41
CA GLY A 80 -20.13 15.54 -6.37
C GLY A 80 -21.57 15.92 -6.72
N ALA A 81 -22.42 14.93 -7.03
CA ALA A 81 -23.83 15.17 -7.33
C ALA A 81 -24.61 15.71 -6.11
N ILE A 82 -24.26 15.26 -4.90
CA ILE A 82 -24.82 15.78 -3.65
C ILE A 82 -24.36 17.24 -3.42
N ALA A 83 -23.09 17.55 -3.67
CA ALA A 83 -22.54 18.91 -3.51
C ALA A 83 -23.21 19.90 -4.49
N GLU A 84 -23.44 19.48 -5.74
CA GLU A 84 -24.15 20.27 -6.75
C GLU A 84 -25.62 20.50 -6.38
N ALA A 85 -26.31 19.47 -5.88
CA ALA A 85 -27.73 19.56 -5.55
C ALA A 85 -28.02 20.38 -4.28
N ILE A 86 -27.09 20.41 -3.33
CA ILE A 86 -27.22 21.19 -2.09
C ILE A 86 -26.79 22.65 -2.30
N ASP A 87 -25.99 22.94 -3.34
CA ASP A 87 -25.47 24.26 -3.71
C ASP A 87 -24.80 25.02 -2.55
N LEU A 88 -23.94 24.31 -1.80
CA LEU A 88 -23.16 24.90 -0.72
C LEU A 88 -21.67 24.97 -1.08
N PRO A 89 -21.09 26.18 -1.18
CA PRO A 89 -19.68 26.36 -1.57
C PRO A 89 -18.70 25.59 -0.69
N GLU A 90 -18.98 25.48 0.61
CA GLU A 90 -18.15 24.76 1.58
C GLU A 90 -18.06 23.26 1.26
N ILE A 91 -19.19 22.62 0.94
CA ILE A 91 -19.23 21.18 0.60
C ILE A 91 -18.52 20.93 -0.72
N THR A 92 -18.72 21.82 -1.70
CA THR A 92 -18.04 21.74 -3.00
C THR A 92 -16.53 21.91 -2.86
N ALA A 93 -16.08 22.82 -2.00
CA ALA A 93 -14.66 22.99 -1.69
C ALA A 93 -14.09 21.74 -1.00
N LEU A 94 -14.78 21.21 0.02
CA LEU A 94 -14.36 19.99 0.73
C LEU A 94 -14.28 18.78 -0.21
N HIS A 95 -15.24 18.62 -1.13
CA HIS A 95 -15.20 17.55 -2.13
C HIS A 95 -13.97 17.65 -3.04
N LYS A 96 -13.62 18.86 -3.49
CA LYS A 96 -12.40 19.07 -4.29
C LYS A 96 -11.14 18.73 -3.50
N SER A 97 -11.03 19.24 -2.26
CA SER A 97 -9.89 18.96 -1.39
C SER A 97 -9.73 17.47 -1.09
N LEU A 98 -10.84 16.76 -0.84
CA LEU A 98 -10.84 15.31 -0.62
C LEU A 98 -10.32 14.54 -1.85
N ASN A 99 -10.74 14.92 -3.06
CA ASN A 99 -10.25 14.28 -4.28
C ASN A 99 -8.75 14.53 -4.47
N THR A 100 -8.29 15.76 -4.23
CA THR A 100 -6.86 16.09 -4.31
C THR A 100 -6.03 15.33 -3.26
N ALA A 101 -6.48 15.26 -2.02
CA ALA A 101 -5.79 14.51 -0.97
C ALA A 101 -5.74 12.99 -1.29
N ALA A 102 -6.85 12.43 -1.78
CA ALA A 102 -6.91 11.03 -2.18
C ALA A 102 -5.98 10.71 -3.37
N GLU A 103 -5.82 11.65 -4.31
CA GLU A 103 -4.88 11.53 -5.43
C GLU A 103 -3.44 11.50 -4.93
N ARG A 104 -3.05 12.44 -4.05
CA ARG A 104 -1.69 12.45 -3.47
C ARG A 104 -1.38 11.18 -2.69
N VAL A 105 -2.31 10.71 -1.85
CA VAL A 105 -2.14 9.44 -1.11
C VAL A 105 -1.91 8.28 -2.08
N ARG A 106 -2.63 8.23 -3.21
CA ARG A 106 -2.45 7.19 -4.23
C ARG A 106 -1.09 7.28 -4.90
N ASP A 107 -0.63 8.49 -5.21
CA ASP A 107 0.67 8.71 -5.84
C ASP A 107 1.80 8.30 -4.89
N THR A 108 1.77 8.73 -3.63
CA THR A 108 2.76 8.34 -2.61
C THR A 108 2.76 6.83 -2.34
N ALA A 109 1.58 6.21 -2.27
CA ALA A 109 1.48 4.75 -2.13
C ALA A 109 2.09 4.01 -3.33
N THR A 110 1.93 4.56 -4.55
CA THR A 110 2.51 3.99 -5.76
C THR A 110 4.04 4.05 -5.71
N ILE A 111 4.59 5.21 -5.32
CA ILE A 111 6.03 5.41 -5.14
C ILE A 111 6.60 4.45 -4.09
N ASN A 112 5.95 4.34 -2.92
CA ASN A 112 6.42 3.44 -1.86
C ASN A 112 6.44 1.97 -2.31
N ARG A 113 5.43 1.56 -3.08
CA ARG A 113 5.39 0.22 -3.67
C ARG A 113 6.55 0.00 -4.64
N GLU A 114 6.79 0.93 -5.56
CA GLU A 114 7.90 0.81 -6.52
C GLU A 114 9.26 0.71 -5.82
N ILE A 115 9.49 1.53 -4.79
CA ILE A 115 10.72 1.49 -3.99
C ILE A 115 10.86 0.11 -3.31
N ALA A 116 9.79 -0.39 -2.68
CA ALA A 116 9.81 -1.69 -2.00
C ALA A 116 10.05 -2.86 -2.96
N GLU A 117 9.42 -2.83 -4.15
CA GLU A 117 9.61 -3.83 -5.21
C GLU A 117 11.07 -3.86 -5.69
N HIS A 118 11.65 -2.70 -5.99
CA HIS A 118 13.06 -2.61 -6.39
C HIS A 118 14.04 -3.09 -5.32
N PHE A 119 13.77 -2.81 -4.04
CA PHE A 119 14.58 -3.34 -2.94
C PHE A 119 14.49 -4.86 -2.87
N ALA A 120 13.29 -5.43 -2.97
CA ALA A 120 13.09 -6.88 -2.94
C ALA A 120 13.81 -7.59 -4.10
N GLU A 121 13.72 -7.04 -5.31
CA GLU A 121 14.43 -7.57 -6.48
C GLU A 121 15.95 -7.55 -6.30
N THR A 122 16.50 -6.44 -5.81
CA THR A 122 17.95 -6.27 -5.61
C THR A 122 18.48 -7.19 -4.52
N ALA A 123 17.77 -7.29 -3.39
CA ALA A 123 18.13 -8.19 -2.30
C ALA A 123 18.07 -9.66 -2.74
N GLY A 124 17.01 -10.04 -3.48
CA GLY A 124 16.86 -11.38 -4.03
C GLY A 124 17.95 -11.75 -5.02
N SER A 125 18.28 -10.84 -5.95
CA SER A 125 19.39 -11.01 -6.90
C SER A 125 20.73 -11.20 -6.19
N THR A 126 21.01 -10.36 -5.19
CA THR A 126 22.23 -10.44 -4.39
C THR A 126 22.32 -11.77 -3.63
N LEU A 127 21.22 -12.20 -2.99
CA LEU A 127 21.17 -13.47 -2.28
C LEU A 127 21.38 -14.66 -3.22
N ASN A 128 20.81 -14.62 -4.42
CA ASN A 128 21.01 -15.66 -5.44
C ASN A 128 22.47 -15.73 -5.89
N ILE A 129 23.12 -14.58 -6.13
CA ILE A 129 24.54 -14.51 -6.47
C ILE A 129 25.39 -15.08 -5.33
N LEU A 130 25.17 -14.63 -4.09
CA LEU A 130 25.92 -15.10 -2.93
C LEU A 130 25.73 -16.60 -2.70
N THR A 131 24.50 -17.11 -2.83
CA THR A 131 24.19 -18.53 -2.73
C THR A 131 24.88 -19.33 -3.85
N GLY A 132 24.89 -18.81 -5.08
CA GLY A 132 25.63 -19.39 -6.19
C GLY A 132 27.14 -19.47 -5.93
N LEU A 133 27.73 -18.39 -5.43
CA LEU A 133 29.15 -18.33 -5.06
C LEU A 133 29.49 -19.29 -3.91
N ILE A 134 28.67 -19.36 -2.86
CA ILE A 134 28.85 -20.29 -1.73
C ILE A 134 28.79 -21.74 -2.23
N ASN A 135 27.84 -22.06 -3.11
CA ASN A 135 27.69 -23.40 -3.68
C ASN A 135 28.82 -23.74 -4.68
N GLN A 136 29.41 -22.76 -5.36
CA GLN A 136 30.57 -22.99 -6.24
C GLN A 136 31.87 -23.13 -5.44
N THR A 137 32.07 -22.32 -4.40
CA THR A 137 33.26 -22.38 -3.53
C THR A 137 33.27 -23.64 -2.65
N SER A 138 32.11 -24.16 -2.24
CA SER A 138 32.00 -25.46 -1.56
C SER A 138 32.27 -26.65 -2.49
N VAL A 139 32.17 -26.48 -3.82
CA VAL A 139 32.54 -27.50 -4.83
C VAL A 139 34.04 -27.48 -5.14
N TYR A 140 34.76 -26.39 -4.83
CA TYR A 140 36.21 -26.28 -4.95
C TYR A 140 36.87 -26.12 -3.57
N GLY A 141 36.83 -27.19 -2.77
CA GLY A 141 37.69 -27.29 -1.58
C GLY A 141 39.18 -27.28 -1.95
N ALA A 142 40.05 -26.87 -1.02
CA ALA A 142 41.50 -26.67 -1.16
C ALA A 142 42.35 -27.88 -1.62
N SER A 143 41.73 -28.97 -2.03
CA SER A 143 42.33 -30.06 -2.78
C SER A 143 41.53 -30.20 -4.08
N GLY A 144 42.08 -29.76 -5.21
CA GLY A 144 41.44 -29.74 -6.53
C GLY A 144 41.08 -31.11 -7.10
N SER A 145 40.21 -31.87 -6.42
CA SER A 145 39.61 -33.09 -6.92
C SER A 145 38.18 -32.79 -7.33
N TYR A 146 37.93 -32.79 -8.63
CA TYR A 146 36.59 -32.97 -9.18
C TYR A 146 35.96 -34.19 -8.51
N GLN A 147 34.92 -34.01 -7.69
CA GLN A 147 34.00 -35.11 -7.41
C GLN A 147 33.21 -35.34 -8.70
N GLN A 148 33.81 -36.11 -9.59
CA GLN A 148 33.16 -36.75 -10.71
C GLN A 148 32.01 -37.58 -10.11
N ARG A 149 30.76 -37.09 -10.25
CA ARG A 149 29.59 -37.93 -10.02
C ARG A 149 29.74 -39.11 -10.97
N THR A 150 30.06 -40.28 -10.42
CA THR A 150 30.12 -41.53 -11.15
C THR A 150 28.69 -41.88 -11.60
N THR A 151 28.30 -41.37 -12.76
CA THR A 151 27.30 -42.02 -13.61
C THR A 151 27.85 -43.40 -13.96
N GLY A 152 27.36 -44.45 -13.29
CA GLY A 152 27.82 -45.81 -13.60
C GLY A 152 27.46 -46.86 -12.56
N SER A 153 26.16 -47.10 -12.33
CA SER A 153 25.69 -48.42 -11.90
C SER A 153 24.24 -48.63 -12.31
N MET A 154 23.95 -48.55 -13.62
CA MET A 154 22.90 -49.39 -14.19
C MET A 154 23.52 -50.76 -14.45
N MET A 155 23.33 -51.70 -13.52
CA MET A 155 23.46 -53.12 -13.86
C MET A 155 22.21 -53.52 -14.66
N ILE A 156 22.30 -53.40 -15.98
CA ILE A 156 21.47 -54.16 -16.92
C ILE A 156 22.41 -55.07 -17.72
N ASN A 157 22.34 -56.37 -17.43
CA ASN A 157 22.65 -57.53 -18.26
C ASN A 157 22.03 -58.71 -17.48
N ARG A 158 20.86 -59.26 -17.80
CA ARG A 158 20.49 -60.13 -18.94
C ARG A 158 21.47 -61.30 -19.16
N GLU A 159 20.89 -62.51 -19.08
CA GLU A 159 21.36 -63.84 -19.50
C GLU A 159 22.05 -64.75 -18.43
N ALA A 160 21.27 -65.65 -17.84
CA ALA A 160 21.32 -67.12 -18.05
C ALA A 160 20.08 -67.79 -17.44
#